data_AF-A0AA89BNL2-F1
#
_entry.id   AF-A0AA89BNL2-F1
#
_cell.length_a   1.000
_cell.length_b   1.000
_cell.length_c   1.000
_cell.angle_alpha   90.00
_cell.angle_beta   90.00
_cell.angle_gamma   90.00
#
_symmetry.space_group_name_H-M   'P 1'
#
loop_
_entity.id
_entity.type
_entity.pdbx_description
1 polymer ?
#
loop_
_entity_poly.entity_id
_entity_poly.type
_entity_poly.pdbx_seq_one_letter_code
_entity_poly.pdbx_strand_id
1 'polypeptide(L)'
;MTNLVTTKPYSSKHYVYIHLHRSCHLVKPWRIAHYKISKGTRLLVNLWKVHRDPHVWSEPNEFRQERFLTSHKELDVRGQHFELIPFGSGRRVCPGISLALQIVQLVLAHLIHGFEVR
;
A
#
# COMPACT_ATOMS: atom_id res chain seq x y z
N MET A 1 -23.38 17.48 0.82
CA MET A 1 -23.93 16.13 1.07
C MET A 1 -23.14 15.13 0.25
N THR A 2 -22.06 14.61 0.83
CA THR A 2 -21.18 13.60 0.23
C THR A 2 -21.90 12.27 0.34
N ASN A 3 -22.56 11.84 -0.74
CA ASN A 3 -23.16 10.51 -0.79
C ASN A 3 -22.03 9.47 -0.74
N LEU A 4 -21.68 9.02 0.46
CA LEU A 4 -20.97 7.78 0.69
C LEU A 4 -21.92 6.65 0.30
N VAL A 5 -22.04 6.41 -1.02
CA VAL A 5 -22.52 5.10 -1.48
C VAL A 5 -21.43 4.13 -1.06
N THR A 6 -21.65 3.43 0.05
CA THR A 6 -20.87 2.28 0.48
C THR A 6 -21.01 1.22 -0.60
N THR A 7 -20.18 1.31 -1.65
CA THR A 7 -20.12 0.26 -2.66
C THR A 7 -19.55 -0.97 -1.96
N LYS A 8 -20.35 -2.03 -1.95
CA LYS A 8 -20.09 -3.35 -1.37
C LYS A 8 -18.59 -3.72 -1.33
N PRO A 9 -18.10 -4.36 -0.26
CA PRO A 9 -16.76 -4.94 -0.25
C PRO A 9 -16.59 -5.81 -1.51
N TYR A 10 -15.74 -5.34 -2.41
CA TYR A 10 -15.39 -6.02 -3.65
C TYR A 10 -14.58 -7.24 -3.23
N SER A 11 -15.27 -8.40 -3.14
CA SER A 11 -14.84 -9.79 -2.87
C SER A 11 -13.41 -10.02 -2.31
N SER A 12 -13.28 -10.94 -1.37
CA SER A 12 -12.06 -11.31 -0.64
C SER A 12 -10.77 -11.46 -1.49
N LYS A 13 -10.84 -11.63 -2.81
CA LYS A 13 -9.70 -11.82 -3.72
C LYS A 13 -9.13 -10.57 -4.41
N HIS A 14 -9.71 -9.37 -4.24
CA HIS A 14 -9.21 -8.19 -4.95
C HIS A 14 -8.99 -6.97 -4.03
N TYR A 15 -7.96 -6.19 -4.35
CA TYR A 15 -7.41 -5.11 -3.53
C TYR A 15 -7.86 -3.70 -3.93
N VAL A 16 -8.94 -3.53 -4.69
CA VAL A 16 -9.31 -2.22 -5.25
C VAL A 16 -10.63 -1.73 -4.70
N TYR A 17 -10.62 -0.54 -4.09
CA TYR A 17 -11.81 0.23 -3.74
C TYR A 17 -12.19 1.19 -4.87
N ILE A 18 -13.50 1.35 -5.07
CA ILE A 18 -14.08 2.21 -6.08
C ILE A 18 -14.72 3.41 -5.37
N HIS A 19 -14.32 4.62 -5.74
CA HIS A 19 -14.90 5.84 -5.20
C HIS A 19 -15.28 6.80 -6.33
N LEU A 20 -16.42 7.47 -6.22
CA LEU A 20 -16.88 8.45 -7.21
C LEU A 20 -16.57 9.86 -6.69
N HIS A 21 -15.38 10.38 -7.01
CA HIS A 21 -14.97 11.74 -6.65
C HIS A 21 -14.19 12.41 -7.79
N ARG A 22 -14.28 13.73 -7.91
CA ARG A 22 -13.90 14.48 -9.13
C ARG A 22 -12.39 14.51 -9.45
N SER A 23 -11.50 14.31 -8.48
CA SER A 23 -10.05 14.37 -8.72
C SER A 23 -9.40 12.98 -8.86
N CYS A 24 -8.73 12.76 -10.00
CA CYS A 24 -8.05 11.54 -10.46
C CYS A 24 -8.99 10.35 -10.74
N HIS A 25 -9.68 10.41 -11.89
CA HIS A 25 -10.65 9.42 -12.32
C HIS A 25 -10.25 8.75 -13.65
N LEU A 26 -10.89 7.62 -13.96
CA LEU A 26 -10.78 6.96 -15.26
C LEU A 26 -11.22 7.91 -16.38
N VAL A 27 -10.29 8.24 -17.28
CA VAL A 27 -10.52 9.12 -18.44
C VAL A 27 -11.35 8.46 -19.54
N LYS A 28 -11.38 7.12 -19.57
CA LYS A 28 -12.18 6.29 -20.47
C LYS A 28 -12.71 5.06 -19.72
N PRO A 29 -13.83 4.45 -20.15
CA PRO A 29 -14.31 3.21 -19.55
C PRO A 29 -13.26 2.11 -19.68
N TRP A 30 -13.13 1.28 -18.65
CA TRP A 30 -12.12 0.23 -18.57
C TRP A 30 -12.71 -1.03 -17.95
N ARG A 31 -12.07 -2.18 -18.18
CA ARG A 31 -12.46 -3.46 -17.59
C ARG A 31 -11.33 -3.97 -16.69
N ILE A 32 -11.64 -4.24 -15.42
CA ILE A 32 -10.73 -4.90 -14.47
C ILE A 32 -11.31 -6.27 -14.17
N ALA A 33 -10.59 -7.34 -14.54
CA ALA A 33 -11.11 -8.71 -14.51
C ALA A 33 -12.48 -8.80 -15.21
N HIS A 34 -13.53 -9.23 -14.50
CA HIS A 34 -14.90 -9.31 -15.03
C HIS A 34 -15.74 -8.04 -14.84
N TYR A 35 -15.18 -6.94 -14.33
CA TYR A 35 -15.93 -5.75 -13.97
C TYR A 35 -15.72 -4.60 -14.96
N LYS A 36 -16.84 -4.03 -15.44
CA LYS A 36 -16.85 -2.82 -16.28
C LYS A 36 -16.92 -1.59 -15.38
N ILE A 37 -15.95 -0.69 -15.51
CA ILE A 37 -15.84 0.53 -14.72
C ILE A 37 -16.09 1.72 -15.63
N SER A 38 -17.04 2.58 -15.23
CA SER A 38 -17.41 3.77 -15.98
C SER A 38 -16.34 4.86 -15.90
N LYS A 39 -16.27 5.69 -16.95
CA LYS A 39 -15.51 6.95 -16.95
C LYS A 39 -15.94 7.81 -15.76
N GLY A 40 -15.01 8.55 -15.16
CA GLY A 40 -15.30 9.39 -13.99
C GLY A 40 -15.17 8.65 -12.66
N THR A 41 -14.90 7.35 -12.69
CA THR A 41 -14.67 6.55 -11.48
C THR A 41 -13.23 6.68 -11.00
N ARG A 42 -13.03 6.98 -9.70
CA ARG A 42 -11.71 6.94 -9.05
C ARG A 42 -11.47 5.56 -8.46
N LEU A 43 -10.26 5.06 -8.67
CA LEU A 43 -9.80 3.79 -8.12
C LEU A 43 -8.79 4.04 -7.02
N LEU A 44 -8.97 3.37 -5.90
CA LEU A 44 -8.11 3.41 -4.73
C LEU A 44 -7.61 1.99 -4.46
N VAL A 45 -6.32 1.83 -4.25
CA VAL A 45 -5.75 0.54 -3.87
C VAL A 45 -5.90 0.39 -2.35
N ASN A 46 -6.47 -0.72 -1.91
CA ASN A 46 -6.56 -1.14 -0.53
C ASN A 46 -5.21 -1.69 -0.06
N LEU A 47 -4.27 -0.79 0.22
CA LEU A 47 -2.95 -1.15 0.72
C LEU A 47 -3.02 -1.92 2.05
N TRP A 48 -3.99 -1.59 2.92
CA TRP A 48 -4.19 -2.28 4.18
C TRP A 48 -4.39 -3.78 4.00
N LYS A 49 -5.22 -4.17 3.02
CA LYS A 49 -5.50 -5.57 2.71
C LYS A 49 -4.32 -6.24 1.99
N VAL A 50 -3.61 -5.53 1.11
CA VAL A 50 -2.39 -6.05 0.46
C VAL A 50 -1.31 -6.39 1.49
N HIS A 51 -1.02 -5.45 2.39
CA HIS A 51 0.01 -5.60 3.42
C HIS A 51 -0.35 -6.61 4.51
N ARG A 52 -1.58 -7.14 4.50
CA ARG A 52 -2.08 -8.14 5.47
C ARG A 52 -2.68 -9.38 4.81
N ASP A 53 -2.38 -9.61 3.53
CA ASP A 53 -2.85 -10.83 2.86
C ASP A 53 -2.18 -12.07 3.48
N PRO A 54 -2.93 -12.99 4.10
CA PRO A 54 -2.37 -14.23 4.66
C PRO A 54 -1.78 -15.17 3.60
N HIS A 55 -2.09 -14.98 2.31
CA HIS A 55 -1.47 -15.74 1.23
C HIS A 55 -0.04 -15.29 0.91
N VAL A 56 0.32 -14.07 1.29
CA VAL A 56 1.66 -13.50 1.09
C VAL A 56 2.42 -13.45 2.42
N TRP A 57 1.74 -13.04 3.49
CA TRP A 57 2.34 -12.80 4.81
C TRP A 57 1.88 -13.86 5.80
N SER A 58 2.80 -14.70 6.29
CA SER A 58 2.55 -15.53 7.47
C SER A 58 2.23 -14.66 8.68
N GLU A 59 1.22 -14.98 9.49
CA GLU A 59 0.87 -14.21 10.70
C GLU A 59 0.80 -12.68 10.43
N PRO A 60 -0.07 -12.22 9.50
CA PRO A 60 -0.01 -10.87 8.91
C PRO A 60 -0.29 -9.72 9.88
N ASN A 61 -0.86 -10.02 11.05
CA ASN A 61 -1.19 -9.01 12.06
C ASN A 61 -0.11 -8.89 13.14
N GLU A 62 0.89 -9.76 13.12
CA GLU A 62 1.99 -9.73 14.09
C GLU A 62 3.14 -8.87 13.59
N PHE A 63 3.72 -8.09 14.49
CA PHE A 63 4.94 -7.35 14.21
C PHE A 63 6.14 -8.30 14.26
N ARG A 64 6.58 -8.78 13.08
CA ARG A 64 7.68 -9.74 12.94
C ARG A 64 8.71 -9.22 11.96
N GLN A 65 9.81 -8.68 12.45
CA GLN A 65 10.86 -8.07 11.63
C GLN A 65 11.69 -9.12 10.89
N GLU A 66 11.83 -10.31 11.48
CA GLU A 66 12.66 -11.43 11.01
C GLU A 66 12.24 -11.92 9.62
N ARG A 67 11.00 -11.67 9.20
CA ARG A 67 10.52 -12.03 7.85
C ARG A 67 11.29 -11.31 6.76
N PHE A 68 11.69 -10.07 7.00
CA PHE A 68 12.47 -9.26 6.05
C PHE A 68 13.95 -9.64 6.04
N LEU A 69 14.39 -10.49 6.98
CA LEU A 69 15.75 -11.03 7.03
C LEU A 69 15.83 -12.45 6.45
N THR A 70 14.70 -13.14 6.31
CA THR A 70 14.60 -14.56 5.94
C THR A 70 13.80 -14.75 4.64
N SER A 71 12.52 -15.09 4.76
CA SER A 71 11.61 -15.42 3.66
C SER A 71 11.42 -14.31 2.62
N HIS A 72 11.61 -13.05 3.01
CA HIS A 72 11.34 -11.88 2.18
C HIS A 72 12.56 -10.93 2.07
N LYS A 73 13.77 -11.49 2.10
CA LYS A 73 15.02 -10.73 2.06
C LYS A 73 15.17 -9.80 0.84
N GLU A 74 14.65 -10.24 -0.30
CA GLU A 74 14.75 -9.51 -1.57
C GLU A 74 13.64 -8.47 -1.75
N LEU A 75 12.71 -8.31 -0.78
CA LEU A 75 11.67 -7.29 -0.88
C LEU A 75 12.24 -5.88 -0.71
N ASP A 76 12.02 -5.03 -1.71
CA ASP A 76 12.17 -3.59 -1.61
C ASP A 76 10.84 -2.85 -1.35
N VAL A 77 10.94 -1.64 -0.79
CA VAL A 77 9.80 -0.72 -0.62
C VAL A 77 9.73 0.35 -1.72
N ARG A 78 10.57 0.23 -2.76
CA ARG A 78 10.72 1.20 -3.86
C ARG A 78 9.67 1.04 -4.95
N GLY A 79 8.74 0.12 -4.74
CA GLY A 79 7.53 0.00 -5.54
C GLY A 79 7.64 -0.99 -6.69
N GLN A 80 8.66 -1.84 -6.69
CA GLN A 80 8.80 -2.97 -7.62
C GLN A 80 8.11 -4.23 -7.10
N HIS A 81 8.04 -4.39 -5.77
CA HIS A 81 7.35 -5.51 -5.12
C HIS A 81 5.96 -5.08 -4.65
N PHE A 82 4.92 -5.55 -5.35
CA PHE A 82 3.54 -5.12 -5.11
C PHE A 82 2.94 -5.68 -3.81
N GLU A 83 3.58 -6.69 -3.22
CA GLU A 83 3.31 -7.22 -1.90
C GLU A 83 3.50 -6.16 -0.81
N LEU A 84 4.48 -5.25 -1.00
CA LEU A 84 4.86 -4.23 -0.02
C LEU A 84 5.13 -2.86 -0.69
N ILE A 85 4.06 -2.09 -0.86
CA ILE A 85 4.10 -0.73 -1.45
C ILE A 85 3.69 0.40 -0.47
N PRO A 86 4.41 0.62 0.65
CA PRO A 86 4.07 1.67 1.63
C PRO A 86 4.19 3.08 1.05
N PHE A 87 5.05 3.27 0.05
CA PHE A 87 5.26 4.54 -0.65
C PHE A 87 4.52 4.63 -1.98
N GLY A 88 3.63 3.67 -2.27
CA GLY A 88 3.00 3.53 -3.59
C GLY A 88 3.95 2.93 -4.64
N SER A 89 3.57 3.06 -5.91
CA SER A 89 4.33 2.52 -7.05
C SER A 89 4.02 3.31 -8.34
N GLY A 90 4.88 3.16 -9.35
CA GLY A 90 4.75 3.77 -10.67
C GLY A 90 4.85 5.30 -10.65
N ARG A 91 4.18 5.98 -11.58
CA ARG A 91 4.26 7.45 -11.77
C ARG A 91 3.75 8.28 -10.59
N ARG A 92 3.09 7.66 -9.61
CA ARG A 92 2.56 8.33 -8.40
C ARG A 92 3.20 7.77 -7.12
N VAL A 93 4.37 7.14 -7.23
CA VAL A 93 5.20 6.77 -6.07
C VAL A 93 5.63 8.01 -5.31
N CYS A 94 5.80 7.89 -4.00
CA CYS A 94 6.30 8.96 -3.15
C CYS A 94 7.67 9.46 -3.68
N PRO A 95 7.79 10.75 -4.08
CA PRO A 95 9.07 11.28 -4.55
C PRO A 95 10.11 11.36 -3.43
N GLY A 96 9.67 11.37 -2.16
CA GLY A 96 10.53 11.46 -0.97
C GLY A 96 11.00 10.12 -0.42
N ILE A 97 10.84 9.00 -1.14
CA ILE A 97 11.16 7.67 -0.60
C ILE A 97 12.61 7.53 -0.11
N SER A 98 13.57 8.00 -0.91
CA SER A 98 14.99 7.92 -0.55
C SER A 98 15.29 8.73 0.70
N LEU A 99 14.71 9.93 0.81
CA LEU A 99 14.87 10.79 1.98
C LEU A 99 14.26 10.14 3.22
N ALA A 100 13.04 9.61 3.11
CA ALA A 100 12.36 8.96 4.23
C ALA A 100 13.17 7.78 4.77
N LEU A 101 13.72 6.94 3.90
CA LEU A 101 14.55 5.80 4.32
C LEU A 101 15.82 6.25 5.06
N GLN A 102 16.50 7.28 4.58
CA GLN A 102 17.68 7.83 5.24
C GLN A 102 17.33 8.46 6.60
N ILE A 103 16.25 9.25 6.68
CA ILE A 103 15.82 9.90 7.92
C ILE A 103 15.42 8.86 8.97
N VAL A 104 14.65 7.83 8.60
CA VAL A 104 14.23 6.78 9.56
C VAL A 104 15.45 6.08 10.15
N GLN A 105 16.45 5.74 9.32
CA GLN A 105 17.70 5.13 9.78
C GLN A 105 18.49 6.06 10.70
N LEU A 106 18.63 7.35 10.33
CA LEU A 106 19.36 8.34 11.12
C LEU A 106 18.69 8.60 12.48
N VAL A 107 17.38 8.79 12.49
CA VAL A 107 16.61 9.02 13.72
C VAL A 107 16.72 7.80 14.63
N LEU A 108 16.58 6.58 14.09
CA LEU A 108 16.73 5.36 14.87
C LEU A 108 18.14 5.24 15.47
N ALA A 109 19.18 5.52 14.69
CA ALA A 109 20.57 5.50 15.16
C ALA A 109 20.80 6.52 16.30
N HIS A 110 20.29 7.74 16.16
CA HIS A 110 20.38 8.76 17.22
C HIS A 110 19.60 8.38 18.47
N LEU A 111 18.42 7.76 18.33
CA LEU A 111 17.63 7.31 19.47
C LEU A 111 18.38 6.22 20.26
N ILE A 112 18.95 5.23 19.57
CA ILE A 112 19.73 4.15 20.20
C ILE A 112 21.03 4.69 20.82
N HIS A 113 21.69 5.64 20.17
CA HIS A 113 22.95 6.19 20.66
C HIS A 113 22.78 7.15 21.84
N GLY A 114 21.75 7.99 21.81
CA GLY A 114 21.56 9.08 22.77
C GLY A 114 20.68 8.73 23.96
N PHE A 115 19.92 7.63 23.90
CA PHE A 115 18.97 7.26 24.94
C PHE A 115 19.08 5.79 25.34
N GLU A 116 18.96 5.53 26.63
CA GLU A 116 18.68 4.19 27.14
C GLU A 116 17.19 3.91 26.91
N VAL A 117 16.88 3.13 25.88
CA VAL A 117 15.51 2.71 25.57
C VAL A 117 15.15 1.56 26.52
N ARG A 118 14.07 1.74 27.29
CA ARG A 118 13.49 0.72 28.18
C ARG A 118 12.21 0.13 27.61
#